data_AF-A0A7X7G4Y1-F1
#
_entry.id   AF-A0A7X7G4Y1-F1
#
_cell.length_a   1.000
_cell.length_b   1.000
_cell.length_c   1.000
_cell.angle_alpha   90.00
_cell.angle_beta   90.00
_cell.angle_gamma   90.00
#
_symmetry.space_group_name_H-M   'P 1'
#
loop_
_entity.id
_entity.type
_entity.pdbx_description
1 polymer ?
#
loop_
_entity_poly.entity_id
_entity_poly.type
_entity_poly.pdbx_seq_one_letter_code
_entity_poly.pdbx_strand_id
1 'polypeptide(L)'
;MRAKTQAPGLFTALLLVLGFLAPAPAPACTTILVGRDATADGSVMVSHSDDGLGDGRMIYVPAMDHEPGAMRRVFYSHCALDFMPQWGATESHRIVTADRGPGYDTPGDPPSVPLGAIPEVPHTYAYFDANYGIMNEHQLSIGECTDLAKVHPLPEPGKRIFYSAELSRVALERCRTAREAIRLMGELIEKYGLYGTGETLLVGDPSEGWVMEMCGYDMDGTGGVWVAQRVPDSGFFVAANQFRIRDV
;
A
#
# COMPACT_ATOMS: atom_id res chain seq x y z
N MET A 1 33.47 22.93 59.41
CA MET A 1 33.15 22.63 58.01
C MET A 1 32.11 21.51 57.97
N ARG A 2 30.86 21.79 57.59
CA ARG A 2 29.82 20.75 57.44
C ARG A 2 29.75 20.34 55.97
N ALA A 3 30.14 19.10 55.67
CA ALA A 3 29.94 18.50 54.35
C ALA A 3 28.47 18.13 54.17
N LYS A 4 27.82 18.65 53.13
CA LYS A 4 26.49 18.20 52.71
C LYS A 4 26.65 16.92 51.90
N THR A 5 26.20 15.81 52.45
CA THR A 5 26.02 14.54 51.74
C THR A 5 24.91 14.69 50.70
N GLN A 6 25.26 14.69 49.40
CA GLN A 6 24.30 14.55 48.32
C GLN A 6 23.68 13.15 48.36
N ALA A 7 22.36 13.07 48.43
CA ALA A 7 21.63 11.81 48.48
C ALA A 7 21.77 11.07 47.13
N PRO A 8 22.31 9.85 47.09
CA PRO A 8 22.50 9.09 45.85
C PRO A 8 21.18 8.57 45.24
N GLY A 9 20.05 8.69 45.94
CA GLY A 9 18.79 8.06 45.55
C GLY A 9 18.08 8.66 44.33
N LEU A 10 18.26 9.96 44.05
CA LEU A 10 17.49 10.62 42.97
C LEU A 10 18.05 10.28 41.57
N PHE A 11 19.37 10.14 41.45
CA PHE A 11 20.04 9.82 40.19
C PHE A 11 19.83 8.35 39.79
N THR A 12 19.84 7.44 40.77
CA THR A 12 19.59 6.02 40.55
C THR A 12 18.11 5.74 40.25
N ALA A 13 17.18 6.47 40.87
CA ALA A 13 15.75 6.36 40.56
C ALA A 13 15.41 6.86 39.15
N LEU A 14 16.06 7.93 38.66
CA LEU A 14 15.83 8.46 37.32
C LEU A 14 16.34 7.50 36.21
N LEU A 15 17.48 6.83 36.45
CA LEU A 15 18.00 5.80 35.55
C LEU A 15 17.13 4.54 35.50
N LEU A 16 16.49 4.16 36.62
CA LEU A 16 15.52 3.07 36.64
C LEU A 16 14.25 3.43 35.86
N VAL A 17 13.73 4.65 35.98
CA VAL A 17 12.54 5.09 35.22
C VAL A 17 12.82 5.15 33.71
N LEU A 18 14.02 5.58 33.29
CA LEU A 18 14.44 5.55 31.89
C LEU A 18 14.66 4.13 31.35
N GLY A 19 15.07 3.18 32.20
CA GLY A 19 15.25 1.77 31.82
C GLY A 19 13.96 0.98 31.59
N PHE A 20 12.80 1.52 32.00
CA PHE A 20 11.47 0.91 31.79
C PHE A 20 10.65 1.56 30.67
N LEU A 21 11.18 2.56 29.96
CA LEU A 21 10.62 2.99 28.68
C LEU A 21 10.96 1.93 27.63
N ALA A 22 10.16 0.86 27.61
CA ALA A 22 10.18 -0.06 26.47
C ALA A 22 9.86 0.75 25.21
N PRO A 23 10.66 0.64 24.12
CA PRO A 23 10.30 1.26 22.86
C PRO A 23 8.94 0.71 22.43
N ALA A 24 8.01 1.61 22.10
CA ALA A 24 6.74 1.19 21.50
C ALA A 24 7.04 0.59 20.11
N PRO A 25 6.36 -0.50 19.72
CA PRO A 25 6.46 -1.01 18.36
C PRO A 25 6.04 0.10 17.38
N ALA A 26 6.85 0.32 16.35
CA ALA A 26 6.56 1.28 15.29
C ALA A 26 6.26 0.49 14.00
N PRO A 27 5.15 0.77 13.29
CA PRO A 27 4.96 0.27 11.94
C PRO A 27 6.05 0.88 11.05
N ALA A 28 6.87 0.01 10.45
CA ALA A 28 8.17 0.39 9.87
C ALA A 28 8.48 -0.35 8.55
N CYS A 29 7.48 -0.44 7.67
CA CYS A 29 7.60 -1.11 6.37
C CYS A 29 8.83 -0.61 5.58
N THR A 30 9.55 -1.53 4.97
CA THR A 30 10.69 -1.26 4.09
C THR A 30 10.46 -1.95 2.75
N THR A 31 10.65 -1.22 1.66
CA THR A 31 10.45 -1.71 0.29
C THR A 31 11.74 -1.61 -0.54
N ILE A 32 11.98 -2.61 -1.38
CA ILE A 32 13.20 -2.78 -2.17
C ILE A 32 12.84 -3.17 -3.61
N LEU A 33 13.43 -2.49 -4.58
CA LEU A 33 13.39 -2.84 -6.00
C LEU A 33 14.82 -2.94 -6.53
N VAL A 34 15.15 -4.04 -7.20
CA VAL A 34 16.47 -4.27 -7.80
C VAL A 34 16.30 -4.45 -9.31
N GLY A 35 17.06 -3.68 -10.08
CA GLY A 35 17.09 -3.77 -11.54
C GLY A 35 17.76 -5.07 -12.00
N ARG A 36 17.39 -5.52 -13.20
CA ARG A 36 17.82 -6.82 -13.72
C ARG A 36 19.32 -7.00 -13.93
N ASP A 37 20.06 -5.93 -14.21
CA ASP A 37 21.51 -6.00 -14.40
C ASP A 37 22.25 -5.90 -13.04
N ALA A 38 21.52 -5.65 -11.93
CA ALA A 38 22.03 -5.65 -10.57
C ALA A 38 21.78 -6.97 -9.81
N THR A 39 20.95 -7.87 -10.35
CA THR A 39 20.71 -9.21 -9.78
C THR A 39 21.64 -10.25 -10.39
N ALA A 40 21.87 -11.34 -9.67
CA ALA A 40 22.79 -12.39 -10.10
C ALA A 40 22.26 -13.23 -11.29
N ASP A 41 20.94 -13.25 -11.49
CA ASP A 41 20.26 -14.10 -12.47
C ASP A 41 19.51 -13.31 -13.56
N GLY A 42 19.62 -11.98 -13.59
CA GLY A 42 18.94 -11.16 -14.58
C GLY A 42 17.46 -10.89 -14.25
N SER A 43 16.98 -11.24 -13.06
CA SER A 43 15.60 -10.95 -12.64
C SER A 43 15.44 -9.51 -12.16
N VAL A 44 14.26 -8.91 -12.40
CA VAL A 44 13.82 -7.73 -11.65
C VAL A 44 13.21 -8.22 -10.34
N MET A 45 13.66 -7.68 -9.20
CA MET A 45 13.17 -8.11 -7.89
C MET A 45 12.41 -6.98 -7.20
N VAL A 46 11.17 -7.25 -6.79
CA VAL A 46 10.35 -6.37 -5.95
C VAL A 46 10.10 -7.08 -4.62
N SER A 47 10.26 -6.38 -3.51
CA SER A 47 10.04 -6.94 -2.17
C SER A 47 9.64 -5.83 -1.19
N HIS A 48 8.88 -6.19 -0.14
CA HIS A 48 8.66 -5.32 1.01
C HIS A 48 8.50 -6.11 2.31
N SER A 49 8.74 -5.46 3.44
CA SER A 49 8.22 -5.87 4.75
C SER A 49 6.86 -5.22 4.97
N ASP A 50 5.91 -6.00 5.49
CA ASP A 50 4.57 -5.54 5.85
C ASP A 50 4.43 -5.52 7.38
N ASP A 51 4.80 -4.39 7.96
CA ASP A 51 5.00 -4.22 9.39
C ASP A 51 3.80 -3.51 10.04
N GLY A 52 2.81 -4.29 10.47
CA GLY A 52 1.67 -3.76 11.25
C GLY A 52 0.29 -4.29 10.85
N LEU A 53 0.21 -5.16 9.83
CA LEU A 53 -1.05 -5.69 9.34
C LEU A 53 -1.25 -7.14 9.83
N GLY A 54 -2.33 -7.36 10.57
CA GLY A 54 -2.49 -8.52 11.47
C GLY A 54 -2.74 -9.88 10.79
N ASP A 55 -3.24 -9.89 9.57
CA ASP A 55 -3.53 -11.12 8.82
C ASP A 55 -2.55 -11.28 7.66
N GLY A 56 -1.68 -12.29 7.73
CA GLY A 56 -0.68 -12.60 6.69
C GLY A 56 -1.14 -13.55 5.58
N ARG A 57 -2.44 -13.85 5.46
CA ARG A 57 -2.96 -14.69 4.36
C ARG A 57 -2.62 -14.07 3.00
N MET A 58 -2.08 -14.91 2.12
CA MET A 58 -2.03 -14.66 0.69
C MET A 58 -3.19 -15.39 0.03
N ILE A 59 -3.90 -14.70 -0.86
CA ILE A 59 -5.08 -15.24 -1.53
C ILE A 59 -4.88 -15.21 -3.05
N TYR A 60 -5.44 -16.21 -3.73
CA TYR A 60 -5.46 -16.26 -5.19
C TYR A 60 -6.79 -15.71 -5.71
N VAL A 61 -6.71 -14.77 -6.63
CA VAL A 61 -7.83 -14.19 -7.37
C VAL A 61 -7.79 -14.74 -8.79
N PRO A 62 -8.83 -15.47 -9.23
CA PRO A 62 -8.88 -16.01 -10.59
C PRO A 62 -9.07 -14.88 -11.62
N ALA A 63 -8.60 -15.14 -12.84
CA ALA A 63 -8.98 -14.36 -14.01
C ALA A 63 -10.50 -14.46 -14.22
N MET A 64 -11.15 -13.36 -14.62
CA MET A 64 -12.60 -13.31 -14.80
C MET A 64 -12.98 -12.59 -16.09
N ASP A 65 -14.01 -13.09 -16.74
CA ASP A 65 -14.69 -12.41 -17.84
C ASP A 65 -15.90 -11.63 -17.31
N HIS A 66 -16.17 -10.48 -17.90
CA HIS A 66 -17.22 -9.58 -17.45
C HIS A 66 -18.13 -9.13 -18.60
N GLU A 67 -19.43 -9.04 -18.30
CA GLU A 67 -20.43 -8.56 -19.26
C GLU A 67 -20.22 -7.07 -19.61
N PRO A 68 -20.57 -6.65 -20.84
CA PRO A 68 -20.50 -5.24 -21.23
C PRO A 68 -21.28 -4.34 -20.27
N GLY A 69 -20.63 -3.27 -19.79
CA GLY A 69 -21.23 -2.33 -18.85
C GLY A 69 -21.19 -2.78 -17.38
N ALA A 70 -20.55 -3.91 -17.07
CA ALA A 70 -20.24 -4.28 -15.69
C ALA A 70 -19.40 -3.21 -14.98
N MET A 71 -19.51 -3.18 -13.65
CA MET A 71 -18.85 -2.20 -12.79
C MET A 71 -18.05 -2.92 -11.71
N ARG A 72 -16.78 -2.52 -11.55
CA ARG A 72 -15.87 -3.03 -10.54
C ARG A 72 -16.00 -2.23 -9.25
N ARG A 73 -16.41 -2.86 -8.16
CA ARG A 73 -16.49 -2.20 -6.83
C ARG A 73 -15.11 -1.84 -6.31
N VAL A 74 -14.99 -0.67 -5.69
CA VAL A 74 -13.78 -0.16 -5.02
C VAL A 74 -14.09 -0.07 -3.54
N PHE A 75 -13.25 -0.71 -2.71
CA PHE A 75 -13.47 -0.82 -1.27
C PHE A 75 -12.50 0.06 -0.49
N TYR A 76 -12.82 0.29 0.78
CA TYR A 76 -11.87 0.92 1.69
C TYR A 76 -10.71 -0.04 2.00
N SER A 77 -9.49 0.49 2.00
CA SER A 77 -8.28 -0.24 2.34
C SER A 77 -7.97 -0.04 3.81
N HIS A 78 -7.94 -1.13 4.59
CA HIS A 78 -7.67 -1.06 6.03
C HIS A 78 -6.26 -0.58 6.37
N CYS A 79 -5.32 -0.68 5.42
CA CYS A 79 -3.97 -0.13 5.55
C CYS A 79 -3.88 1.39 5.31
N ALA A 80 -4.97 2.05 4.90
CA ALA A 80 -4.92 3.46 4.50
C ALA A 80 -4.96 4.46 5.66
N LEU A 81 -5.79 4.16 6.65
CA LEU A 81 -6.06 5.01 7.81
C LEU A 81 -6.48 4.08 8.97
N ASP A 82 -6.74 4.68 10.14
CA ASP A 82 -7.27 3.98 11.30
C ASP A 82 -8.63 3.29 11.03
N PHE A 83 -9.11 2.55 12.03
CA PHE A 83 -10.36 1.79 12.00
C PHE A 83 -11.60 2.61 11.57
N MET A 84 -12.16 2.28 10.39
CA MET A 84 -13.35 2.90 9.79
C MET A 84 -14.54 1.91 9.65
N PRO A 85 -15.29 1.61 10.72
CA PRO A 85 -16.31 0.56 10.71
C PRO A 85 -17.46 0.83 9.72
N GLN A 86 -17.74 2.10 9.40
CA GLN A 86 -18.73 2.49 8.39
C GLN A 86 -18.39 1.98 6.98
N TRP A 87 -17.13 1.67 6.71
CA TRP A 87 -16.67 1.08 5.44
C TRP A 87 -16.45 -0.44 5.52
N GLY A 88 -16.83 -1.06 6.65
CA GLY A 88 -16.59 -2.47 6.91
C GLY A 88 -15.18 -2.75 7.43
N ALA A 89 -14.54 -1.78 8.11
CA ALA A 89 -13.33 -2.08 8.85
C ALA A 89 -13.61 -3.08 9.98
N THR A 90 -12.85 -4.17 10.06
CA THR A 90 -12.93 -5.22 11.08
C THR A 90 -11.56 -5.44 11.72
N GLU A 91 -11.48 -6.16 12.84
CA GLU A 91 -10.19 -6.48 13.50
C GLU A 91 -9.27 -7.34 12.63
N SER A 92 -9.81 -8.10 11.67
CA SER A 92 -9.01 -8.87 10.72
C SER A 92 -8.31 -7.98 9.68
N HIS A 93 -8.75 -6.72 9.54
CA HIS A 93 -8.29 -5.78 8.54
C HIS A 93 -8.43 -6.28 7.09
N ARG A 94 -9.43 -7.14 6.81
CA ARG A 94 -9.66 -7.72 5.48
C ARG A 94 -10.87 -7.14 4.78
N ILE A 95 -10.69 -6.90 3.48
CA ILE A 95 -11.81 -6.73 2.57
C ILE A 95 -12.57 -8.06 2.52
N VAL A 96 -13.87 -8.02 2.75
CA VAL A 96 -14.77 -9.17 2.65
C VAL A 96 -15.73 -8.94 1.49
N THR A 97 -15.51 -9.66 0.39
CA THR A 97 -16.34 -9.54 -0.82
C THR A 97 -16.39 -10.85 -1.59
N ALA A 98 -17.52 -11.10 -2.25
CA ALA A 98 -17.68 -12.24 -3.16
C ALA A 98 -17.19 -11.94 -4.59
N ASP A 99 -16.88 -10.69 -4.93
CA ASP A 99 -16.62 -10.26 -6.32
C ASP A 99 -15.29 -10.75 -6.88
N ARG A 100 -14.32 -11.01 -6.00
CA ARG A 100 -12.93 -11.27 -6.38
C ARG A 100 -12.52 -12.73 -6.16
N GLY A 101 -13.45 -13.57 -5.71
CA GLY A 101 -13.23 -14.97 -5.45
C GLY A 101 -13.22 -15.35 -3.97
N PRO A 102 -13.19 -16.67 -3.68
CA PRO A 102 -13.46 -17.21 -2.35
C PRO A 102 -12.40 -16.88 -1.30
N GLY A 103 -11.19 -16.46 -1.72
CA GLY A 103 -10.13 -16.08 -0.79
C GLY A 103 -10.44 -14.82 0.04
N TYR A 104 -11.37 -13.98 -0.42
CA TYR A 104 -11.82 -12.79 0.31
C TYR A 104 -12.89 -13.08 1.37
N ASP A 105 -13.36 -14.33 1.50
CA ASP A 105 -14.25 -14.68 2.62
C ASP A 105 -13.46 -14.77 3.93
N THR A 106 -13.99 -14.12 4.97
CA THR A 106 -13.45 -14.19 6.34
C THR A 106 -14.59 -14.55 7.27
N PRO A 107 -14.72 -15.83 7.67
CA PRO A 107 -15.85 -16.30 8.46
C PRO A 107 -16.00 -15.51 9.76
N GLY A 108 -17.19 -14.95 9.98
CA GLY A 108 -17.52 -14.14 11.15
C GLY A 108 -17.43 -12.64 10.93
N ASP A 109 -16.74 -12.18 9.88
CA ASP A 109 -16.65 -10.77 9.53
C ASP A 109 -17.81 -10.36 8.61
N PRO A 110 -18.38 -9.15 8.80
CA PRO A 110 -19.39 -8.61 7.88
C PRO A 110 -18.79 -8.29 6.51
N PRO A 111 -19.58 -8.33 5.43
CA PRO A 111 -19.14 -7.86 4.11
C PRO A 111 -18.68 -6.40 4.13
N SER A 112 -17.61 -6.10 3.41
CA SER A 112 -17.10 -4.73 3.27
C SER A 112 -18.06 -3.85 2.46
N VAL A 113 -18.05 -2.55 2.77
CA VAL A 113 -18.89 -1.56 2.10
C VAL A 113 -18.08 -0.86 1.02
N PRO A 114 -18.51 -0.86 -0.26
CA PRO A 114 -17.79 -0.19 -1.32
C PRO A 114 -17.84 1.33 -1.16
N LEU A 115 -16.71 2.00 -1.41
CA LEU A 115 -16.60 3.46 -1.51
C LEU A 115 -17.13 3.97 -2.86
N GLY A 116 -17.11 3.13 -3.89
CA GLY A 116 -17.57 3.48 -5.23
C GLY A 116 -17.39 2.32 -6.20
N ALA A 117 -17.45 2.63 -7.50
CA ALA A 117 -17.19 1.67 -8.55
C ALA A 117 -16.58 2.35 -9.78
N ILE A 118 -15.81 1.58 -10.55
CA ILE A 118 -15.25 1.98 -11.85
C ILE A 118 -15.79 1.06 -12.96
N PRO A 119 -15.80 1.49 -14.24
CA PRO A 119 -16.13 0.59 -15.34
C PRO A 119 -15.24 -0.66 -15.33
N GLU A 120 -15.86 -1.80 -15.53
CA GLU A 120 -15.15 -3.07 -15.64
C GLU A 120 -14.55 -3.26 -17.04
N VAL A 121 -13.48 -4.04 -17.14
CA VAL A 121 -12.90 -4.48 -18.40
C VAL A 121 -13.47 -5.85 -18.81
N PRO A 122 -13.51 -6.20 -20.11
CA PRO A 122 -14.07 -7.49 -20.54
C PRO A 122 -13.40 -8.72 -19.91
N HIS A 123 -12.12 -8.61 -19.57
CA HIS A 123 -11.32 -9.68 -18.99
C HIS A 123 -10.32 -9.11 -17.98
N THR A 124 -10.25 -9.72 -16.81
CA THR A 124 -9.25 -9.43 -15.76
C THR A 124 -8.29 -10.60 -15.60
N TYR A 125 -7.04 -10.31 -15.26
CA TYR A 125 -6.00 -11.31 -15.04
C TYR A 125 -6.06 -11.93 -13.65
N ALA A 126 -5.57 -13.15 -13.54
CA ALA A 126 -5.37 -13.81 -12.26
C ALA A 126 -4.19 -13.20 -11.50
N TYR A 127 -4.32 -13.06 -10.17
CA TYR A 127 -3.25 -12.51 -9.34
C TYR A 127 -3.26 -13.05 -7.90
N PHE A 128 -2.14 -12.88 -7.21
CA PHE A 128 -2.03 -13.08 -5.77
C PHE A 128 -2.20 -11.74 -5.05
N ASP A 129 -2.97 -11.76 -3.97
CA ASP A 129 -3.25 -10.59 -3.13
C ASP A 129 -2.92 -10.89 -1.66
N ALA A 130 -2.54 -9.84 -0.92
CA ALA A 130 -2.52 -9.82 0.53
C ALA A 130 -3.12 -8.49 1.01
N ASN A 131 -2.40 -7.70 1.80
CA ASN A 131 -2.82 -6.34 2.14
C ASN A 131 -2.73 -5.39 0.93
N TYR A 132 -1.80 -5.70 0.03
CA TYR A 132 -1.60 -5.09 -1.28
C TYR A 132 -1.59 -6.19 -2.34
N GLY A 133 -1.79 -5.82 -3.60
CA GLY A 133 -1.55 -6.73 -4.71
C GLY A 133 -0.11 -7.23 -4.67
N ILE A 134 0.13 -8.50 -5.00
CA ILE A 134 1.48 -9.09 -4.96
C ILE A 134 2.03 -9.25 -6.37
N MET A 135 1.40 -10.12 -7.17
CA MET A 135 1.86 -10.43 -8.53
C MET A 135 0.73 -11.04 -9.36
N ASN A 136 0.63 -10.69 -10.64
CA ASN A 136 -0.31 -11.32 -11.58
C ASN A 136 0.33 -12.39 -12.48
N GLU A 137 -0.49 -13.08 -13.27
CA GLU A 137 -0.06 -14.14 -14.20
C GLU A 137 0.89 -13.66 -15.33
N HIS A 138 1.08 -12.35 -15.48
CA HIS A 138 2.02 -11.73 -16.40
C HIS A 138 3.35 -11.34 -15.74
N GLN A 139 3.59 -11.79 -14.50
CA GLN A 139 4.79 -11.48 -13.71
C GLN A 139 4.93 -9.99 -13.38
N LEU A 140 3.85 -9.21 -13.52
CA LEU A 140 3.78 -7.86 -12.97
C LEU A 140 3.63 -7.97 -11.45
N SER A 141 4.54 -7.34 -10.72
CA SER A 141 4.68 -7.44 -9.26
C SER A 141 4.59 -6.06 -8.62
N ILE A 142 4.07 -6.03 -7.39
CA ILE A 142 3.93 -4.82 -6.59
C ILE A 142 4.63 -5.02 -5.24
N GLY A 143 5.29 -3.96 -4.77
CA GLY A 143 5.75 -3.80 -3.40
C GLY A 143 5.32 -2.44 -2.88
N GLU A 144 5.27 -2.27 -1.57
CA GLU A 144 4.74 -1.04 -0.97
C GLU A 144 5.55 -0.62 0.26
N CYS A 145 5.64 0.70 0.49
CA CYS A 145 5.81 1.23 1.84
C CYS A 145 4.99 2.52 2.06
N THR A 146 4.42 2.65 3.24
CA THR A 146 3.67 3.84 3.68
C THR A 146 4.62 4.95 4.11
N ASP A 147 4.60 6.12 3.46
CA ASP A 147 5.55 7.22 3.70
C ASP A 147 5.02 8.35 4.59
N LEU A 148 3.71 8.34 4.85
CA LEU A 148 2.98 9.49 5.38
C LEU A 148 3.16 10.75 4.49
N ALA A 149 2.44 11.80 4.85
CA ALA A 149 2.38 13.05 4.11
C ALA A 149 1.88 14.14 5.05
N LYS A 150 1.93 15.40 4.61
CA LYS A 150 1.38 16.51 5.39
C LYS A 150 -0.15 16.44 5.52
N VAL A 151 -0.81 15.84 4.54
CA VAL A 151 -2.27 15.81 4.38
C VAL A 151 -2.70 14.36 4.19
N HIS A 152 -3.65 13.91 5.01
CA HIS A 152 -4.20 12.54 4.98
C HIS A 152 -5.72 12.62 4.88
N PRO A 153 -6.25 12.78 3.67
CA PRO A 153 -7.63 13.18 3.55
C PRO A 153 -8.53 11.92 3.56
N LEU A 154 -9.74 12.00 4.14
CA LEU A 154 -10.61 10.84 4.38
C LEU A 154 -11.22 10.26 3.09
N PRO A 155 -11.57 8.98 3.00
CA PRO A 155 -12.34 8.49 1.85
C PRO A 155 -13.70 9.21 1.74
N GLU A 156 -14.12 9.56 0.51
CA GLU A 156 -15.39 10.23 0.24
C GLU A 156 -16.05 9.65 -1.03
N PRO A 157 -17.14 8.88 -0.92
CA PRO A 157 -17.83 8.32 -2.09
C PRO A 157 -18.20 9.35 -3.15
N GLY A 158 -18.03 8.98 -4.41
CA GLY A 158 -18.29 9.87 -5.56
C GLY A 158 -17.24 10.95 -5.78
N LYS A 159 -16.19 11.01 -4.93
CA LYS A 159 -15.18 12.05 -4.97
C LYS A 159 -13.76 11.50 -4.90
N ARG A 160 -13.49 10.65 -3.91
CA ARG A 160 -12.16 10.12 -3.59
C ARG A 160 -12.29 8.71 -3.04
N ILE A 161 -12.00 7.73 -3.89
CA ILE A 161 -12.31 6.32 -3.61
C ILE A 161 -11.09 5.39 -3.68
N PHE A 162 -9.93 5.84 -4.14
CA PHE A 162 -8.72 5.00 -4.20
C PHE A 162 -7.73 5.26 -3.08
N TYR A 163 -7.04 4.18 -2.72
CA TYR A 163 -5.80 4.16 -1.95
C TYR A 163 -4.81 3.20 -2.63
N SER A 164 -3.52 3.26 -2.28
CA SER A 164 -2.43 2.50 -2.91
C SER A 164 -2.75 1.00 -3.06
N ALA A 165 -3.32 0.37 -2.02
CA ALA A 165 -3.69 -1.05 -2.07
C ALA A 165 -4.75 -1.35 -3.15
N GLU A 166 -5.82 -0.56 -3.27
CA GLU A 166 -6.82 -0.78 -4.32
C GLU A 166 -6.31 -0.42 -5.72
N LEU A 167 -5.43 0.58 -5.84
CA LEU A 167 -4.75 0.90 -7.10
C LEU A 167 -3.90 -0.28 -7.57
N SER A 168 -3.13 -0.89 -6.66
CA SER A 168 -2.30 -2.06 -6.98
C SER A 168 -3.12 -3.24 -7.49
N ARG A 169 -4.29 -3.50 -6.88
CA ARG A 169 -5.19 -4.58 -7.31
C ARG A 169 -5.76 -4.33 -8.70
N VAL A 170 -6.24 -3.12 -8.97
CA VAL A 170 -6.74 -2.76 -10.31
C VAL A 170 -5.64 -2.84 -11.37
N ALA A 171 -4.40 -2.47 -11.01
CA ALA A 171 -3.26 -2.63 -11.90
C ALA A 171 -2.99 -4.11 -12.21
N LEU A 172 -2.97 -4.99 -11.19
CA LEU A 172 -2.77 -6.42 -11.39
C LEU A 172 -3.92 -7.08 -12.18
N GLU A 173 -5.15 -6.61 -12.00
CA GLU A 173 -6.32 -7.07 -12.77
C GLU A 173 -6.22 -6.72 -14.26
N ARG A 174 -5.52 -5.65 -14.65
CA ARG A 174 -5.67 -5.02 -15.99
C ARG A 174 -4.38 -4.81 -16.78
N CYS A 175 -3.21 -4.89 -16.16
CA CYS A 175 -1.93 -4.56 -16.79
C CYS A 175 -1.01 -5.77 -16.93
N ARG A 176 -0.13 -5.73 -17.92
CA ARG A 176 0.91 -6.76 -18.13
C ARG A 176 2.31 -6.26 -17.83
N THR A 177 2.51 -4.94 -17.90
CA THR A 177 3.82 -4.30 -17.73
C THR A 177 3.77 -3.25 -16.63
N ALA A 178 4.93 -2.97 -16.04
CA ALA A 178 5.09 -1.98 -14.99
C ALA A 178 4.67 -0.60 -15.46
N ARG A 179 5.05 -0.23 -16.69
CA ARG A 179 4.70 1.07 -17.26
C ARG A 179 3.21 1.24 -17.52
N GLU A 180 2.52 0.19 -17.95
CA GLU A 180 1.05 0.21 -18.07
C GLU A 180 0.40 0.41 -16.70
N ALA A 181 0.88 -0.30 -15.68
CA ALA A 181 0.37 -0.19 -14.32
C ALA A 181 0.57 1.22 -13.74
N ILE A 182 1.75 1.81 -13.90
CA ILE A 182 2.03 3.20 -13.48
C ILE A 182 1.03 4.17 -14.12
N ARG A 183 0.80 4.07 -15.43
CA ARG A 183 -0.14 4.94 -16.15
C ARG A 183 -1.57 4.74 -15.66
N LEU A 184 -2.02 3.50 -15.56
CA LEU A 184 -3.37 3.19 -15.10
C LEU A 184 -3.61 3.72 -13.67
N MET A 185 -2.68 3.49 -12.75
CA MET A 185 -2.81 3.98 -11.38
C MET A 185 -2.85 5.50 -11.33
N GLY A 186 -1.99 6.18 -12.11
CA GLY A 186 -2.03 7.65 -12.24
C GLY A 186 -3.37 8.17 -12.78
N GLU A 187 -3.90 7.57 -13.84
CA GLU A 187 -5.21 7.92 -14.42
C GLU A 187 -6.35 7.71 -13.42
N LEU A 188 -6.29 6.64 -12.60
CA LEU A 188 -7.28 6.38 -11.56
C LEU A 188 -7.21 7.41 -10.44
N ILE A 189 -6.01 7.82 -10.02
CA ILE A 189 -5.82 8.90 -9.03
C ILE A 189 -6.40 10.21 -9.56
N GLU A 190 -6.11 10.58 -10.81
CA GLU A 190 -6.60 11.81 -11.43
C GLU A 190 -8.12 11.82 -11.56
N LYS A 191 -8.72 10.68 -11.93
CA LYS A 191 -10.15 10.58 -12.22
C LYS A 191 -11.01 10.36 -10.98
N TYR A 192 -10.53 9.59 -10.02
CA TYR A 192 -11.33 9.07 -8.90
C TYR A 192 -10.76 9.43 -7.52
N GLY A 193 -9.62 10.13 -7.48
CA GLY A 193 -9.02 10.66 -6.27
C GLY A 193 -8.31 9.64 -5.40
N LEU A 194 -7.36 10.14 -4.59
CA LEU A 194 -6.55 9.35 -3.65
C LEU A 194 -6.75 9.82 -2.21
N TYR A 195 -7.28 8.95 -1.33
CA TYR A 195 -7.38 9.20 0.13
C TYR A 195 -6.21 8.58 0.89
N GLY A 196 -6.13 8.84 2.19
CA GLY A 196 -5.21 8.14 3.09
C GLY A 196 -3.82 8.77 3.19
N THR A 197 -2.86 7.95 3.62
CA THR A 197 -1.46 8.34 3.78
C THR A 197 -0.75 8.60 2.45
N GLY A 198 0.48 9.10 2.55
CA GLY A 198 1.40 9.12 1.41
C GLY A 198 2.08 7.77 1.27
N GLU A 199 2.32 7.32 0.04
CA GLU A 199 2.65 5.93 -0.30
C GLU A 199 3.71 5.84 -1.39
N THR A 200 4.63 4.89 -1.25
CA THR A 200 5.50 4.41 -2.32
C THR A 200 5.04 3.03 -2.77
N LEU A 201 4.70 2.90 -4.05
CA LEU A 201 4.53 1.61 -4.71
C LEU A 201 5.73 1.32 -5.63
N LEU A 202 6.34 0.16 -5.44
CA LEU A 202 7.28 -0.42 -6.38
C LEU A 202 6.51 -1.29 -7.35
N VAL A 203 6.79 -1.13 -8.64
CA VAL A 203 6.11 -1.84 -9.72
C VAL A 203 7.17 -2.46 -10.62
N GLY A 204 7.22 -3.79 -10.68
CA GLY A 204 8.22 -4.51 -11.46
C GLY A 204 7.59 -5.50 -12.44
N ASP A 205 8.16 -5.63 -13.62
CA ASP A 205 7.87 -6.71 -14.57
C ASP A 205 9.19 -7.38 -14.98
N PRO A 206 9.19 -8.43 -15.85
CA PRO A 206 10.43 -9.11 -16.24
C PRO A 206 11.48 -8.22 -16.93
N SER A 207 11.12 -7.00 -17.35
CA SER A 207 11.96 -6.12 -18.16
C SER A 207 12.41 -4.85 -17.44
N GLU A 208 11.58 -4.28 -16.56
CA GLU A 208 11.86 -3.02 -15.87
C GLU A 208 11.17 -2.89 -14.51
N GLY A 209 11.69 -1.97 -13.70
CA GLY A 209 11.14 -1.62 -12.39
C GLY A 209 10.93 -0.10 -12.24
N TRP A 210 9.83 0.27 -11.60
CA TRP A 210 9.41 1.65 -11.36
C TRP A 210 9.11 1.89 -9.88
N VAL A 211 9.45 3.08 -9.41
CA VAL A 211 9.01 3.64 -8.13
C VAL A 211 7.89 4.62 -8.44
N MET A 212 6.74 4.48 -7.79
CA MET A 212 5.64 5.43 -7.84
C MET A 212 5.40 5.98 -6.44
N GLU A 213 5.50 7.29 -6.28
CA GLU A 213 5.18 7.97 -5.03
C GLU A 213 3.89 8.75 -5.21
N MET A 214 3.00 8.70 -4.22
CA MET A 214 1.69 9.36 -4.29
C MET A 214 1.22 9.86 -2.92
N CYS A 215 0.48 10.97 -2.88
CA CYS A 215 -0.19 11.43 -1.67
C CYS A 215 -1.39 12.33 -1.95
N GLY A 216 -2.24 12.51 -0.94
CA GLY A 216 -3.29 13.53 -0.96
C GLY A 216 -2.70 14.94 -0.99
N TYR A 217 -3.30 15.82 -1.80
CA TYR A 217 -2.84 17.21 -1.93
C TYR A 217 -3.59 18.17 -0.98
N ASP A 218 -4.90 17.97 -0.83
CA ASP A 218 -5.79 18.79 0.01
C ASP A 218 -6.75 17.94 0.85
N MET A 219 -7.18 18.48 1.99
CA MET A 219 -8.12 17.77 2.87
C MET A 219 -9.50 17.63 2.22
N ASP A 220 -9.94 18.70 1.54
CA ASP A 220 -11.32 18.86 1.07
C ASP A 220 -11.49 18.68 -0.45
N GLY A 221 -10.41 18.52 -1.22
CA GLY A 221 -10.50 18.31 -2.66
C GLY A 221 -10.52 16.83 -3.03
N THR A 222 -10.43 16.58 -4.34
CA THR A 222 -10.58 15.24 -4.92
C THR A 222 -9.24 14.64 -5.34
N GLY A 223 -8.23 15.48 -5.56
CA GLY A 223 -7.00 15.07 -6.24
C GLY A 223 -6.03 14.30 -5.35
N GLY A 224 -5.21 13.48 -6.00
CA GLY A 224 -3.91 13.04 -5.48
C GLY A 224 -2.80 13.58 -6.37
N VAL A 225 -1.64 13.82 -5.78
CA VAL A 225 -0.41 14.03 -6.56
C VAL A 225 0.34 12.72 -6.63
N TRP A 226 0.94 12.44 -7.78
CA TRP A 226 1.76 11.27 -7.98
C TRP A 226 2.93 11.58 -8.90
N VAL A 227 3.99 10.81 -8.74
CA VAL A 227 5.19 10.85 -9.57
C VAL A 227 5.70 9.43 -9.73
N ALA A 228 6.34 9.12 -10.86
CA ALA A 228 6.98 7.83 -11.05
C ALA A 228 8.34 7.96 -11.72
N GLN A 229 9.30 7.14 -11.28
CA GLN A 229 10.66 7.09 -11.81
C GLN A 229 11.10 5.64 -12.02
N ARG A 230 11.68 5.36 -13.20
CA ARG A 230 12.28 4.06 -13.51
C ARG A 230 13.58 3.88 -12.73
N VAL A 231 13.76 2.72 -12.11
CA VAL A 231 15.06 2.33 -11.56
C VAL A 231 15.97 1.86 -12.70
N PRO A 232 17.21 2.36 -12.81
CA PRO A 232 18.17 1.87 -13.80
C PRO A 232 18.38 0.35 -13.69
N ASP A 233 18.61 -0.34 -14.80
CA ASP A 233 18.75 -1.80 -14.81
C ASP A 233 19.90 -2.28 -13.92
N SER A 234 20.99 -1.51 -13.84
CA SER A 234 22.15 -1.80 -12.98
C SER A 234 22.02 -1.23 -11.56
N GLY A 235 20.85 -0.72 -11.20
CA GLY A 235 20.61 -0.01 -9.94
C GLY A 235 19.67 -0.77 -9.01
N PHE A 236 19.48 -0.19 -7.84
CA PHE A 236 18.47 -0.63 -6.88
C PHE A 236 17.87 0.60 -6.19
N PHE A 237 16.70 0.41 -5.61
CA PHE A 237 15.98 1.39 -4.82
C PHE A 237 15.61 0.76 -3.48
N VAL A 238 15.72 1.57 -2.42
CA VAL A 238 15.24 1.23 -1.07
C VAL A 238 14.51 2.44 -0.54
N ALA A 239 13.32 2.21 0.00
CA ALA A 239 12.60 3.18 0.81
C ALA A 239 12.17 2.50 2.12
N ALA A 240 12.37 3.24 3.21
CA ALA A 240 11.55 3.10 4.41
C ALA A 240 10.61 4.32 4.41
N ASN A 241 9.55 4.26 5.21
CA ASN A 241 8.43 5.19 5.38
C ASN A 241 8.71 6.71 5.17
N GLN A 242 9.10 7.11 3.96
CA GLN A 242 9.48 8.44 3.55
C GLN A 242 9.74 8.49 2.03
N PHE A 243 9.11 9.46 1.36
CA PHE A 243 9.38 9.78 -0.04
C PHE A 243 10.86 10.01 -0.36
N ARG A 244 11.30 9.43 -1.48
CA ARG A 244 12.68 9.35 -1.97
C ARG A 244 12.85 10.02 -3.33
N ILE A 245 11.81 10.18 -4.16
CA ILE A 245 11.92 10.93 -5.42
C ILE A 245 12.06 12.42 -5.09
N ARG A 246 13.17 13.04 -5.52
CA ARG A 246 13.49 14.44 -5.20
C ARG A 246 13.46 15.37 -6.40
N ASP A 247 13.88 14.87 -7.56
CA ASP A 247 14.02 15.61 -8.81
C ASP A 247 13.26 14.89 -9.92
N VAL A 248 12.52 15.65 -10.73
CA VAL A 248 11.66 15.18 -11.84
C VAL A 248 11.95 15.90 -13.15
#